data_AF-A0A9P5V8E4-F1
#
_entry.id   AF-A0A9P5V8E4-F1
#
_cell.length_a   1.000
_cell.length_b   1.000
_cell.length_c   1.000
_cell.angle_alpha   90.00
_cell.angle_beta   90.00
_cell.angle_gamma   90.00
#
_symmetry.space_group_name_H-M   'P 1'
#
loop_
_entity.id
_entity.type
_entity.pdbx_description
1 polymer ?
#
loop_
_entity_poly.entity_id
_entity_poly.type
_entity_poly.pdbx_seq_one_letter_code
_entity_poly.pdbx_strand_id
1 'polypeptide(L)'
;MTYVSSRLCTQISISRKLTGPLRSARSTSIDLTAKTCFRLSVCGVLRADDIECVDVTQSTVKDATVTLTVLFPKELRGDQNIIKPVVIKSHLKEECYPDQPKIASQRYTPLIRFTKEPTRSLQREQISYYIHDIMRWIPKVEGQPKYKARAVGAAMTLKHGVPVEDVTTHGNWPSSAIVEQFYRLPRIFKNDFT
;
A
#
# COMPACT_ATOMS: atom_id res chain seq x y z
N MET A 1 17.54 -14.77 -8.82
CA MET A 1 16.66 -15.74 -8.13
C MET A 1 16.29 -15.13 -6.78
N THR A 2 15.25 -14.29 -6.76
CA THR A 2 14.90 -13.51 -5.57
C THR A 2 13.99 -14.35 -4.69
N TYR A 3 14.54 -14.83 -3.58
CA TYR A 3 13.83 -15.62 -2.57
C TYR A 3 12.84 -14.68 -1.87
N VAL A 4 11.55 -14.71 -2.26
CA VAL A 4 10.51 -13.99 -1.52
C VAL A 4 10.20 -14.83 -0.28
N SER A 5 10.79 -14.42 0.85
CA SER A 5 10.55 -15.00 2.17
C SER A 5 9.04 -15.11 2.41
N SER A 6 8.56 -16.34 2.58
CA SER A 6 7.16 -16.68 2.89
C SER A 6 6.68 -16.12 4.24
N ARG A 7 7.56 -15.44 4.98
CA ARG A 7 7.34 -14.91 6.34
C ARG A 7 6.83 -13.48 6.40
N LEU A 8 6.76 -12.77 5.26
CA LEU A 8 6.08 -11.46 5.15
C LEU A 8 4.55 -11.63 5.09
N CYS A 9 4.02 -12.32 6.09
CA CYS A 9 2.60 -12.34 6.42
C CYS A 9 2.34 -11.13 7.31
N THR A 10 2.28 -9.94 6.70
CA THR A 10 2.11 -8.68 7.42
C THR A 10 0.75 -8.69 8.11
N GLN A 11 0.66 -9.08 9.39
CA GLN A 11 -0.53 -8.95 10.25
C GLN A 11 -0.83 -7.47 10.52
N ILE A 12 -1.25 -6.72 9.50
CA ILE A 12 -1.86 -5.41 9.68
C ILE A 12 -3.36 -5.60 9.49
N SER A 13 -4.03 -5.98 10.58
CA SER A 13 -5.45 -5.68 10.68
C SER A 13 -5.61 -4.15 10.60
N ILE A 14 -6.69 -3.67 9.97
CA ILE A 14 -7.17 -2.29 10.14
C ILE A 14 -8.54 -2.37 10.79
N SER A 15 -8.65 -1.77 11.98
CA SER A 15 -9.80 -1.85 12.86
C SER A 15 -11.04 -1.32 12.18
N ARG A 16 -12.17 -1.96 12.44
CA ARG A 16 -13.49 -1.37 12.19
C ARG A 16 -13.65 0.00 12.88
N LYS A 17 -12.84 0.34 13.90
CA LYS A 17 -12.85 1.65 14.56
C LYS A 17 -12.24 2.78 13.73
N LEU A 18 -11.29 2.50 12.83
CA LEU A 18 -10.72 3.50 11.91
C LEU A 18 -11.58 3.74 10.67
N THR A 19 -12.56 2.87 10.42
CA THR A 19 -13.63 3.11 9.45
C THR A 19 -14.87 3.76 10.07
N GLY A 20 -14.84 4.09 11.37
CA GLY A 20 -15.95 4.71 12.09
C GLY A 20 -16.49 5.99 11.46
N PRO A 21 -15.64 6.97 11.08
CA PRO A 21 -16.09 8.15 10.34
C PRO A 21 -16.34 7.88 8.84
N LEU A 22 -15.84 6.74 8.34
CA LEU A 22 -15.88 6.36 6.93
C LEU A 22 -17.08 5.46 6.55
N ARG A 23 -17.99 5.22 7.51
CA ARG A 23 -19.32 4.64 7.30
C ARG A 23 -20.33 5.74 7.02
N SER A 24 -20.19 6.40 5.87
CA SER A 24 -21.39 6.82 5.16
C SER A 24 -21.98 5.56 4.52
N ALA A 25 -23.27 5.29 4.74
CA ALA A 25 -24.01 4.20 4.10
C ALA A 25 -24.01 4.27 2.55
N ARG A 26 -23.43 5.33 1.98
CA ARG A 26 -22.96 5.44 0.59
C ARG A 26 -21.53 5.98 0.58
N SER A 27 -20.53 5.12 0.38
CA SER A 27 -19.18 5.60 0.02
C SER A 27 -19.21 6.00 -1.46
N THR A 28 -18.73 7.21 -1.77
CA THR A 28 -18.54 7.61 -3.17
C THR A 28 -17.41 6.82 -3.81
N SER A 29 -17.33 6.81 -5.15
CA SER A 29 -16.18 6.20 -5.84
C SER A 29 -14.86 6.83 -5.39
N ILE A 30 -14.86 8.12 -5.09
CA ILE A 30 -13.70 8.87 -4.57
C ILE A 30 -13.29 8.35 -3.18
N ASP A 31 -14.26 8.10 -2.28
CA ASP A 31 -13.96 7.57 -0.95
C ASP A 31 -13.34 6.17 -1.02
N LEU A 32 -13.84 5.31 -1.92
CA LEU A 32 -13.29 3.98 -2.14
C LEU A 32 -11.90 4.02 -2.74
N THR A 33 -11.66 4.90 -3.72
CA THR A 33 -10.33 5.12 -4.29
C THR A 33 -9.34 5.56 -3.21
N ALA A 34 -9.71 6.54 -2.39
CA ALA A 34 -8.84 7.03 -1.33
C ALA A 34 -8.50 5.91 -0.32
N LYS A 35 -9.52 5.18 0.16
CA LYS A 35 -9.34 4.04 1.09
C LYS A 35 -8.42 2.98 0.49
N THR A 36 -8.56 2.71 -0.80
CA THR A 36 -7.73 1.73 -1.51
C THR A 36 -6.29 2.21 -1.60
N CYS A 37 -6.03 3.44 -2.04
CA CYS A 37 -4.68 4.02 -2.09
C CYS A 37 -4.00 4.01 -0.71
N PHE A 38 -4.74 4.35 0.35
CA PHE A 38 -4.24 4.29 1.72
C PHE A 38 -3.86 2.86 2.14
N ARG A 39 -4.74 1.88 1.91
CA ARG A 39 -4.47 0.46 2.23
C ARG A 39 -3.27 -0.07 1.47
N LEU A 40 -3.13 0.25 0.18
CA LEU A 40 -1.98 -0.13 -0.62
C LEU A 40 -0.68 0.47 -0.08
N SER A 41 -0.72 1.72 0.38
CA SER A 41 0.47 2.37 0.96
C SER A 41 0.87 1.79 2.31
N VAL A 42 -0.09 1.41 3.16
CA VAL A 42 0.17 0.83 4.49
C VAL A 42 0.53 -0.65 4.40
N CYS A 43 -0.33 -1.47 3.80
CA CYS A 43 -0.16 -2.94 3.76
C CYS A 43 0.88 -3.37 2.73
N GLY A 44 0.90 -2.72 1.57
CA GLY A 44 1.89 -2.96 0.51
C GLY A 44 3.20 -2.21 0.72
N VAL A 45 3.26 -1.30 1.70
CA VAL A 45 4.44 -0.46 1.95
C VAL A 45 4.83 0.33 0.67
N LEU A 46 3.80 0.71 -0.12
CA LEU A 46 3.93 1.35 -1.41
C LEU A 46 3.97 2.89 -1.33
N ARG A 47 4.74 3.51 -2.22
CA ARG A 47 4.69 4.96 -2.47
C ARG A 47 3.56 5.29 -3.45
N ALA A 48 3.23 6.58 -3.56
CA ALA A 48 2.26 7.04 -4.55
C ALA A 48 2.71 6.71 -5.98
N ASP A 49 3.99 6.93 -6.30
CA ASP A 49 4.57 6.54 -7.60
C ASP A 49 4.45 5.03 -7.86
N ASP A 50 4.67 4.19 -6.83
CA ASP A 50 4.53 2.74 -6.98
C ASP A 50 3.07 2.35 -7.29
N ILE A 51 2.10 3.01 -6.67
CA ILE A 51 0.66 2.74 -6.87
C ILE A 51 0.20 3.20 -8.26
N GLU A 52 0.70 4.34 -8.75
CA GLU A 52 0.41 4.86 -10.10
C GLU A 52 0.77 3.85 -11.18
N CYS A 53 1.89 3.14 -10.98
CA CYS A 53 2.44 2.22 -11.96
C CYS A 53 2.06 0.74 -11.74
N VAL A 54 1.05 0.44 -10.90
CA VAL A 54 0.56 -0.94 -10.77
C VAL A 54 -0.22 -1.34 -12.02
N ASP A 55 0.22 -2.42 -12.66
CA ASP A 55 -0.47 -3.01 -13.81
C ASP A 55 -1.44 -4.10 -13.37
N VAL A 56 -2.74 -3.87 -13.56
CA VAL A 56 -3.78 -4.85 -13.20
C VAL A 56 -3.71 -6.11 -14.06
N THR A 57 -3.22 -6.03 -15.31
CA THR A 57 -3.18 -7.20 -16.22
C THR A 57 -2.13 -8.21 -15.83
N GLN A 58 -1.03 -7.74 -15.23
CA GLN A 58 0.08 -8.54 -14.71
C GLN A 58 -0.05 -8.81 -13.21
N SER A 59 -1.03 -8.20 -12.53
CA SER A 59 -1.34 -8.48 -11.14
C SER A 59 -2.26 -9.69 -11.04
N THR A 60 -2.15 -10.44 -9.94
CA THR A 60 -2.93 -11.66 -9.74
C THR A 60 -3.56 -11.70 -8.36
N VAL A 61 -4.70 -12.36 -8.27
CA VAL A 61 -5.34 -12.69 -7.00
C VAL A 61 -5.48 -14.21 -6.95
N LYS A 62 -4.89 -14.84 -5.93
CA LYS A 62 -4.93 -16.28 -5.73
C LYS A 62 -4.81 -16.61 -4.25
N ASP A 63 -5.60 -17.56 -3.74
CA ASP A 63 -5.50 -18.09 -2.37
C ASP A 63 -5.45 -16.98 -1.32
N ALA A 64 -6.41 -16.05 -1.40
CA ALA A 64 -6.52 -14.88 -0.53
C ALA A 64 -5.27 -13.96 -0.58
N THR A 65 -4.44 -14.06 -1.60
CA THR A 65 -3.23 -13.27 -1.80
C THR A 65 -3.35 -12.43 -3.06
N VAL A 66 -3.09 -11.14 -2.95
CA VAL A 66 -2.98 -10.21 -4.07
C VAL A 66 -1.50 -9.99 -4.35
N THR A 67 -1.06 -10.31 -5.57
CA THR A 67 0.27 -9.96 -6.06
C THR A 67 0.12 -8.81 -7.04
N LEU A 68 0.57 -7.63 -6.64
CA LEU A 68 0.56 -6.42 -7.45
C LEU A 68 1.87 -6.31 -8.22
N THR A 69 1.78 -6.09 -9.52
CA THR A 69 2.94 -5.91 -10.38
C THR A 69 3.16 -4.41 -10.61
N VAL A 70 4.12 -3.83 -9.90
CA VAL A 70 4.55 -2.44 -10.10
C VAL A 70 5.54 -2.40 -11.25
N LEU A 71 5.16 -1.74 -12.33
CA LEU A 71 6.03 -1.51 -13.48
C LEU A 71 6.75 -0.18 -13.31
N PHE A 72 8.00 -0.08 -13.74
CA PHE A 72 8.74 1.20 -13.76
C PHE A 72 8.64 2.01 -12.44
N PRO A 73 8.92 1.40 -11.27
CA PRO A 73 9.00 2.15 -10.04
C PRO A 73 10.11 3.20 -10.18
N LYS A 74 10.04 4.26 -9.37
CA LYS A 74 11.06 5.33 -9.36
C LYS A 74 12.49 4.79 -9.13
N GLU A 75 12.62 3.64 -8.48
CA GLU A 75 13.91 2.98 -8.31
C GLU A 75 14.44 2.36 -9.60
N LEU A 76 15.68 2.70 -9.94
CA LEU A 76 16.45 2.04 -10.99
C LEU A 76 17.37 0.99 -10.37
N ARG A 77 17.65 -0.07 -11.13
CA ARG A 77 18.72 -1.02 -10.82
C ARG A 77 19.68 -1.08 -12.01
N GLY A 78 20.89 -0.55 -11.84
CA GLY A 78 21.85 -0.41 -12.93
C GLY A 78 21.27 0.44 -14.08
N ASP A 79 20.69 1.60 -13.74
CA ASP A 79 20.05 2.55 -14.67
C ASP A 79 18.85 2.01 -15.47
N GLN A 80 18.35 0.82 -15.13
CA GLN A 80 17.17 0.24 -15.74
C GLN A 80 15.98 0.24 -14.79
N ASN A 81 14.80 0.50 -15.35
CA ASN A 81 13.54 0.30 -14.66
C ASN A 81 13.34 -1.18 -14.33
N ILE A 82 12.90 -1.46 -13.11
CA ILE A 82 12.64 -2.83 -12.65
C ILE A 82 11.14 -3.14 -12.65
N ILE A 83 10.78 -4.42 -12.71
CA ILE A 83 9.43 -4.88 -12.35
C ILE A 83 9.48 -5.35 -10.90
N LYS A 84 8.60 -4.79 -10.06
CA LYS A 84 8.54 -5.11 -8.63
C LYS A 84 7.22 -5.79 -8.29
N PRO A 85 7.20 -7.10 -8.00
CA PRO A 85 6.03 -7.75 -7.43
C PRO A 85 5.88 -7.35 -5.96
N VAL A 86 4.65 -7.04 -5.55
CA VAL A 86 4.29 -6.69 -4.16
C VAL A 86 3.16 -7.61 -3.73
N VAL A 87 3.45 -8.43 -2.72
CA VAL A 87 2.53 -9.45 -2.24
C VAL A 87 1.79 -8.93 -1.02
N ILE A 88 0.47 -8.90 -1.07
CA ILE A 88 -0.42 -8.54 0.03
C ILE A 88 -1.33 -9.73 0.30
N LYS A 89 -1.19 -10.35 1.46
CA LYS A 89 -2.09 -11.43 1.89
C LYS A 89 -3.29 -10.84 2.61
N SER A 90 -4.47 -11.37 2.29
CA SER A 90 -5.69 -11.09 3.03
C SER A 90 -5.57 -11.71 4.42
N HIS A 91 -6.05 -10.97 5.42
CA HIS A 91 -6.35 -11.55 6.71
C HIS A 91 -7.71 -12.22 6.62
N LEU A 92 -7.87 -13.41 7.20
CA LEU A 92 -9.14 -14.15 7.26
C LEU A 92 -10.23 -13.33 7.97
N LYS A 93 -10.86 -12.41 7.23
CA LYS A 93 -12.22 -11.88 7.43
C LYS A 93 -12.63 -11.05 6.22
N GLU A 94 -13.44 -11.70 5.39
CA GLU A 94 -14.25 -11.22 4.26
C GLU A 94 -13.56 -10.58 3.06
N GLU A 95 -13.89 -11.21 1.93
CA GLU A 95 -13.47 -11.00 0.56
C GLU A 95 -13.90 -9.64 0.01
N CYS A 96 -13.02 -9.00 -0.77
CA CYS A 96 -13.39 -7.92 -1.66
C CYS A 96 -12.59 -8.09 -2.95
N TYR A 97 -13.21 -8.69 -3.96
CA TYR A 97 -12.64 -8.89 -5.29
C TYR A 97 -13.05 -7.73 -6.20
N PRO A 98 -12.11 -6.92 -6.72
CA PRO A 98 -12.34 -6.20 -7.95
C PRO A 98 -11.92 -7.07 -9.13
N ASP A 99 -12.85 -7.88 -9.65
CA ASP A 99 -12.70 -8.44 -11.00
C ASP A 99 -12.88 -7.30 -12.00
N GLN A 100 -11.84 -7.02 -12.78
CA GLN A 100 -11.89 -6.05 -13.86
C GLN A 100 -11.49 -6.73 -15.18
N PRO A 101 -12.15 -6.38 -16.31
CA PRO A 101 -11.83 -6.98 -17.60
C PRO A 101 -10.40 -6.65 -18.03
N LYS A 102 -9.68 -7.68 -18.50
CA LYS A 102 -8.32 -7.58 -19.02
C LYS A 102 -8.37 -6.98 -20.42
N ILE A 103 -7.82 -5.79 -20.60
CA ILE A 103 -7.66 -5.16 -21.92
C ILE A 103 -6.23 -5.45 -22.40
N ALA A 104 -6.10 -6.23 -23.47
CA ALA A 104 -4.81 -6.54 -24.07
C ALA A 104 -4.45 -5.46 -25.11
N SER A 105 -3.60 -4.51 -24.72
CA SER A 105 -2.73 -3.81 -25.66
C SER A 105 -1.42 -3.47 -24.95
N GLN A 106 -0.34 -3.29 -25.69
CA GLN A 106 1.06 -3.19 -25.21
C GLN A 106 1.38 -1.87 -24.49
N ARG A 107 0.50 -1.49 -23.55
CA ARG A 107 0.56 -0.40 -22.58
C ARG A 107 0.02 -0.99 -21.27
N TYR A 108 0.67 -0.71 -20.14
CA TYR A 108 0.19 -1.24 -18.86
C TYR A 108 -1.21 -0.71 -18.54
N THR A 109 -2.02 -1.51 -17.83
CA THR A 109 -3.37 -1.09 -17.45
C THR A 109 -3.36 -0.64 -15.98
N PRO A 110 -3.52 0.65 -15.68
CA PRO A 110 -3.41 1.15 -14.31
C PRO A 110 -4.46 0.55 -13.37
N LEU A 111 -4.05 0.19 -12.16
CA LEU A 111 -4.96 -0.28 -11.12
C LEU A 111 -5.94 0.80 -10.67
N ILE A 112 -5.45 2.02 -10.43
CA ILE A 112 -6.25 3.15 -9.96
C ILE A 112 -6.51 4.11 -11.12
N ARG A 113 -7.78 4.26 -11.48
CA ARG A 113 -8.23 4.97 -12.69
C ARG A 113 -9.41 5.89 -12.44
N PHE A 114 -9.58 6.87 -13.32
CA PHE A 114 -10.74 7.75 -13.27
C PHE A 114 -12.01 6.98 -13.64
N THR A 115 -13.09 7.19 -12.89
CA THR A 115 -14.38 6.52 -13.17
C THR A 115 -14.93 6.86 -14.54
N LYS A 116 -14.74 8.11 -14.99
CA LYS A 116 -15.20 8.60 -16.30
C LYS A 116 -14.24 8.28 -17.46
N GLU A 117 -12.97 8.00 -17.15
CA GLU A 117 -11.89 7.76 -18.12
C GLU A 117 -11.08 6.53 -17.67
N PRO A 118 -11.58 5.30 -17.89
CA PRO A 118 -11.00 4.10 -17.27
C PRO A 118 -9.63 3.69 -17.85
N THR A 119 -9.22 4.29 -18.96
CA THR A 119 -7.88 4.10 -19.53
C THR A 119 -6.83 5.02 -18.90
N ARG A 120 -7.27 6.04 -18.15
CA ARG A 120 -6.39 7.06 -17.57
C ARG A 120 -6.06 6.71 -16.12
N SER A 121 -4.76 6.58 -15.84
CA SER A 121 -4.25 6.42 -14.48
C SER A 121 -4.47 7.69 -13.65
N LEU A 122 -4.74 7.52 -12.37
CA LEU A 122 -4.56 8.61 -11.42
C LEU A 122 -3.07 8.92 -11.27
N GLN A 123 -2.74 10.21 -11.32
CA GLN A 123 -1.36 10.66 -11.16
C GLN A 123 -0.90 10.53 -9.71
N ARG A 124 0.41 10.34 -9.48
CA ARG A 124 1.01 10.29 -8.14
C ARG A 124 0.58 11.44 -7.23
N GLU A 125 0.38 12.65 -7.75
CA GLU A 125 -0.02 13.82 -6.97
C GLU A 125 -1.43 13.61 -6.38
N GLN A 126 -2.34 13.04 -7.15
CA GLN A 126 -3.71 12.74 -6.72
C GLN A 126 -3.73 11.57 -5.73
N ILE A 127 -2.95 10.52 -6.01
CA ILE A 127 -2.81 9.37 -5.09
C ILE A 127 -2.23 9.84 -3.76
N SER A 128 -1.19 10.68 -3.79
CA SER A 128 -0.58 11.29 -2.62
C SER A 128 -1.60 12.15 -1.85
N TYR A 129 -2.38 12.97 -2.54
CA TYR A 129 -3.46 13.74 -1.93
C TYR A 129 -4.44 12.85 -1.18
N TYR A 130 -4.94 11.78 -1.80
CA TYR A 130 -5.89 10.86 -1.15
C TYR A 130 -5.32 10.15 0.07
N ILE A 131 -4.07 9.68 -0.02
CA ILE A 131 -3.38 9.07 1.12
C ILE A 131 -3.26 10.08 2.25
N HIS A 132 -2.83 11.30 1.93
CA HIS A 132 -2.67 12.36 2.92
C HIS A 132 -4.00 12.77 3.55
N ASP A 133 -5.09 12.80 2.79
CA ASP A 133 -6.41 13.13 3.30
C ASP A 133 -6.88 12.11 4.34
N ILE A 134 -6.72 10.81 4.06
CA ILE A 134 -7.03 9.76 5.06
C ILE A 134 -6.11 9.86 6.28
N MET A 135 -4.82 10.10 6.07
CA MET A 135 -3.84 10.25 7.14
C MET A 135 -4.14 11.42 8.09
N ARG A 136 -4.93 12.43 7.69
CA ARG A 136 -5.37 13.53 8.58
C ARG A 136 -6.23 13.03 9.72
N TRP A 137 -6.98 11.95 9.51
CA TRP A 137 -7.89 11.36 10.50
C TRP A 137 -7.17 10.45 11.50
N ILE A 138 -5.88 10.15 11.28
CA ILE A 138 -5.08 9.40 12.25
C ILE A 138 -4.69 10.36 13.38
N PRO A 139 -5.03 10.06 14.65
CA PRO A 139 -4.67 10.89 15.78
C PRO A 139 -3.16 11.10 15.85
N LYS A 140 -2.75 12.35 16.06
CA LYS A 140 -1.34 12.73 16.24
C LYS A 140 -1.12 13.13 17.68
N VAL A 141 0.05 12.81 18.20
CA VAL A 141 0.53 13.45 19.43
C VAL A 141 1.12 14.80 19.07
N GLU A 142 0.84 15.78 19.91
CA GLU A 142 1.37 17.14 19.77
C GLU A 142 2.91 17.10 19.71
N GLY A 143 3.50 17.84 18.78
CA GLY A 143 4.96 17.86 18.54
C GLY A 143 5.52 16.72 17.67
N GLN A 144 4.72 15.72 17.26
CA GLN A 144 5.22 14.67 16.36
C GLN A 144 5.33 15.13 14.90
N PRO A 145 6.39 14.72 14.18
CA PRO A 145 6.53 15.00 12.76
C PRO A 145 5.45 14.28 11.94
N LYS A 146 5.07 14.87 10.80
CA LYS A 146 4.18 14.20 9.84
C LYS A 146 4.88 12.97 9.28
N TYR A 147 4.32 11.79 9.51
CA TYR A 147 4.80 10.53 8.94
C TYR A 147 4.02 10.15 7.68
N LYS A 148 4.67 9.39 6.79
CA LYS A 148 4.08 8.85 5.56
C LYS A 148 3.30 7.57 5.86
N ALA A 149 2.26 7.25 5.08
CA ALA A 149 1.48 6.02 5.26
C ALA A 149 2.35 4.75 5.20
N ARG A 150 3.33 4.70 4.31
CA ARG A 150 4.36 3.65 4.26
C ARG A 150 5.11 3.46 5.58
N ALA A 151 5.39 4.54 6.32
CA ALA A 151 6.05 4.48 7.62
C ALA A 151 5.13 3.89 8.70
N VAL A 152 3.83 4.20 8.64
CA VAL A 152 2.81 3.55 9.48
C VAL A 152 2.82 2.05 9.25
N GLY A 153 2.81 1.63 7.97
CA GLY A 153 2.92 0.23 7.58
C GLY A 153 4.14 -0.46 8.17
N ALA A 154 5.34 0.09 7.92
CA ALA A 154 6.60 -0.45 8.43
C ALA A 154 6.60 -0.58 9.97
N ALA A 155 6.21 0.48 10.68
CA ALA A 155 6.18 0.52 12.13
C ALA A 155 5.21 -0.51 12.71
N MET A 156 4.04 -0.68 12.10
CA MET A 156 3.07 -1.70 12.52
C MET A 156 3.60 -3.11 12.30
N THR A 157 4.19 -3.38 11.14
CA THR A 157 4.79 -4.70 10.84
C THR A 157 5.88 -5.07 11.84
N LEU A 158 6.76 -4.12 12.17
CA LEU A 158 7.80 -4.30 13.20
C LEU A 158 7.19 -4.49 14.60
N LYS A 159 6.13 -3.76 14.95
CA LYS A 159 5.40 -3.93 16.24
C LYS A 159 4.82 -5.34 16.37
N HIS A 160 4.39 -5.95 15.26
CA HIS A 160 3.89 -7.33 15.22
C HIS A 160 5.00 -8.39 15.17
N GLY A 161 6.28 -8.01 15.35
CA GLY A 161 7.39 -8.95 15.50
C GLY A 161 7.96 -9.49 14.19
N VAL A 162 7.59 -8.91 13.04
CA VAL A 162 8.22 -9.26 11.76
C VAL A 162 9.66 -8.72 11.74
N PRO A 163 10.64 -9.53 11.30
CA PRO A 163 12.04 -9.12 11.22
C PRO A 163 12.24 -7.84 10.38
N VAL A 164 13.21 -7.01 10.77
CA VAL A 164 13.50 -5.76 10.07
C VAL A 164 13.99 -6.00 8.64
N GLU A 165 14.69 -7.11 8.40
CA GLU A 165 15.18 -7.53 7.10
C GLU A 165 14.03 -7.84 6.13
N ASP A 166 13.01 -8.52 6.64
CA ASP A 166 11.79 -8.81 5.90
C ASP A 166 11.07 -7.49 5.57
N VAL A 167 10.89 -6.59 6.54
CA VAL A 167 10.26 -5.27 6.31
C VAL A 167 11.06 -4.44 5.30
N THR A 168 12.39 -4.46 5.41
CA THR A 168 13.32 -3.77 4.50
C THR A 168 13.11 -4.26 3.07
N THR A 169 13.07 -5.58 2.89
CA THR A 169 12.87 -6.24 1.59
C THR A 169 11.51 -5.90 1.02
N HIS A 170 10.43 -6.02 1.81
CA HIS A 170 9.05 -5.73 1.37
C HIS A 170 8.88 -4.28 0.93
N GLY A 171 9.41 -3.34 1.72
CA GLY A 171 9.37 -1.93 1.35
C GLY A 171 10.24 -1.62 0.14
N ASN A 172 11.26 -2.42 -0.18
CA ASN A 172 12.34 -2.03 -1.09
C ASN A 172 13.12 -0.82 -0.53
N TRP A 173 13.59 -0.93 0.71
CA TRP A 173 14.50 0.05 1.31
C TRP A 173 15.97 -0.35 1.07
N PRO A 174 16.90 0.61 1.00
CA PRO A 174 18.31 0.31 0.73
C PRO A 174 19.00 -0.49 1.85
N SER A 175 18.54 -0.34 3.10
CA SER A 175 19.10 -1.02 4.26
C SER A 175 18.11 -1.07 5.43
N SER A 176 18.32 -2.01 6.35
CA SER A 176 17.58 -2.11 7.60
C SER A 176 17.80 -0.88 8.49
N ALA A 177 19.00 -0.30 8.49
CA ALA A 177 19.30 0.94 9.22
C ALA A 177 18.37 2.09 8.83
N ILE A 178 18.01 2.23 7.54
CA ILE A 178 17.04 3.24 7.09
C ILE A 178 15.67 2.98 7.70
N VAL A 179 15.24 1.72 7.73
CA VAL A 179 13.96 1.34 8.33
C VAL A 179 13.94 1.68 9.82
N GLU A 180 14.99 1.32 10.54
CA GLU A 180 15.08 1.56 11.99
C GLU A 180 15.19 3.04 12.35
N GLN A 181 15.93 3.83 11.58
CA GLN A 181 16.15 5.24 11.88
C GLN A 181 14.97 6.13 11.45
N PHE A 182 14.36 5.85 10.29
CA PHE A 182 13.39 6.78 9.68
C PHE A 182 11.96 6.25 9.61
N TYR A 183 11.75 4.94 9.70
CA TYR A 183 10.43 4.32 9.51
C TYR A 183 9.93 3.56 10.75
N ARG A 184 10.77 3.40 11.77
CA ARG A 184 10.38 2.89 13.08
C ARG A 184 9.79 4.01 13.91
N LEU A 185 8.48 4.21 13.78
CA LEU A 185 7.77 5.23 14.53
C LEU A 185 7.75 4.86 16.03
N PRO A 186 8.20 5.73 16.94
CA PRO A 186 8.09 5.50 18.37
C PRO A 186 6.61 5.32 18.73
N ARG A 187 6.32 4.31 19.57
CA ARG A 187 4.99 3.78 19.91
C ARG A 187 3.97 4.86 20.29
N ILE A 188 3.34 5.53 19.33
CA ILE A 188 2.15 6.33 19.63
C ILE A 188 1.12 6.31 18.50
N PHE A 189 0.73 5.12 18.06
CA PHE A 189 -0.62 4.95 17.55
C PHE A 189 -1.50 4.62 18.75
N LYS A 190 -2.26 5.62 19.23
CA LYS A 190 -3.23 5.44 20.33
C LYS A 190 -4.39 4.50 19.93
N ASN A 191 -4.46 4.16 18.64
CA ASN A 191 -5.39 3.20 18.08
C ASN A 191 -4.57 2.00 17.61
N ASP A 192 -4.81 0.84 18.20
CA ASP A 192 -4.51 -0.39 17.51
C ASP A 192 -5.39 -0.39 16.26
N PHE A 193 -4.76 -0.62 15.11
CA PHE A 193 -5.46 -0.86 13.86
C PHE A 193 -6.23 -2.21 13.94
N THR A 194 -6.70 -2.69 15.09
CA THR A 194 -7.48 -3.94 15.30
C THR A 194 -8.95 -3.71 15.57
#